data_AF-A0A518HDG0-F1
#
_entry.id   AF-A0A518HDG0-F1
#
_cell.length_a   1.000
_cell.length_b   1.000
_cell.length_c   1.000
_cell.angle_alpha   90.00
_cell.angle_beta   90.00
_cell.angle_gamma   90.00
#
_symmetry.space_group_name_H-M   'P 1'
#
loop_
_entity.id
_entity.type
_entity.pdbx_description
1 polymer ?
#
loop_
_entity_poly.entity_id
_entity_poly.type
_entity_poly.pdbx_seq_one_letter_code
_entity_poly.pdbx_strand_id
1 'polypeptide(L)'
;MTETCPECGSAVPEGGSCRDHFHALLLLESQIPGGPGLLPHFYAVATYGLQHPRAMNYTADTLIGLRGAVADALDGRATIDELRRRARRGAEAAGRVTRRKGDAEVRWRVGGWPMTVADVLKSEPCADAYAERVTAWARSVRETLDEDGIDASPRAAADSARAGGRGSGATGSVRGTRADRRAWPLGDCPGA
;
A
#
# COMPACT_ATOMS: atom_id res chain seq x y z
N MET A 1 20.48 18.51 10.07
CA MET A 1 20.09 18.72 8.66
C MET A 1 19.07 17.66 8.29
N THR A 2 17.97 18.03 7.65
CA THR A 2 16.91 17.07 7.29
C THR A 2 17.27 16.39 5.98
N GLU A 3 17.35 15.06 5.98
CA GLU A 3 17.54 14.29 4.75
C GLU A 3 16.18 14.06 4.06
N THR A 4 16.20 13.73 2.77
CA THR A 4 14.98 13.38 2.02
C THR A 4 15.00 11.90 1.69
N CYS A 5 13.92 11.19 2.01
CA CYS A 5 13.80 9.78 1.66
C CYS A 5 13.80 9.59 0.14
N PRO A 6 14.68 8.74 -0.42
CA PRO A 6 14.75 8.53 -1.86
C PRO A 6 13.56 7.73 -2.43
N GLU A 7 12.76 7.10 -1.58
CA GLU A 7 11.59 6.30 -2.01
C GLU A 7 10.28 7.07 -1.99
N CYS A 8 10.03 7.86 -0.93
CA CYS A 8 8.77 8.60 -0.82
C CYS A 8 8.92 10.13 -0.97
N GLY A 9 10.14 10.68 -0.89
CA GLY A 9 10.37 12.13 -0.91
C GLY A 9 10.05 12.85 0.40
N SER A 10 9.67 12.13 1.46
CA SER A 10 9.47 12.73 2.78
C SER A 10 10.79 13.24 3.35
N ALA A 11 10.74 14.41 3.99
CA ALA A 11 11.75 14.84 4.95
C ALA A 11 11.88 13.79 6.07
N VAL A 12 13.11 13.46 6.48
CA VAL A 12 13.41 12.59 7.62
C VAL A 12 14.39 13.28 8.57
N PRO A 13 14.27 13.09 9.89
CA PRO A 13 15.25 13.60 10.85
C PRO A 13 16.67 13.12 10.53
N GLU A 14 17.68 13.87 10.97
CA GLU A 14 19.08 13.49 10.81
C GLU A 14 19.36 12.12 11.45
N GLY A 15 19.95 11.19 10.69
CA GLY A 15 20.17 9.80 11.12
C GLY A 15 18.90 8.95 11.22
N GLY A 16 17.73 9.52 10.90
CA GLY A 16 16.45 8.84 10.87
C GLY A 16 16.09 8.31 9.49
N SER A 17 14.93 7.67 9.42
CA SER A 17 14.41 7.02 8.22
C SER A 17 12.88 7.11 8.16
N CYS A 18 12.31 6.89 6.98
CA CYS A 18 10.85 6.74 6.88
C CYS A 18 10.31 5.52 7.61
N ARG A 19 11.18 4.58 8.03
CA ARG A 19 10.78 3.48 8.91
C ARG A 19 10.47 3.99 10.32
N ASP A 20 11.15 5.03 10.79
CA ASP A 20 10.87 5.64 12.09
C ASP A 20 9.51 6.34 12.07
N HIS A 21 9.18 7.03 10.98
CA HIS A 21 7.83 7.56 10.76
C HIS A 21 6.78 6.44 10.72
N PHE A 22 7.08 5.32 10.07
CA PHE A 22 6.16 4.19 10.05
C PHE A 22 5.94 3.57 11.43
N HIS A 23 6.99 3.40 12.23
CA HIS A 23 6.86 2.94 13.60
C HIS A 23 6.11 3.95 14.49
N ALA A 24 6.34 5.25 14.29
CA ALA A 24 5.57 6.31 14.96
C ALA A 24 4.09 6.26 14.58
N LEU A 25 3.78 5.94 13.32
CA LEU A 25 2.40 5.77 12.86
C LEU A 25 1.72 4.57 13.56
N LEU A 26 2.40 3.43 13.66
CA LEU A 26 1.88 2.26 14.38
C LEU A 26 1.74 2.53 15.89
N LEU A 27 2.63 3.33 16.47
CA LEU A 27 2.50 3.79 17.85
C LEU A 27 1.28 4.68 18.01
N LEU A 28 1.05 5.64 17.10
CA LEU A 28 -0.15 6.49 17.09
C LEU A 28 -1.43 5.63 17.03
N GLU A 29 -1.48 4.61 16.19
CA GLU A 29 -2.60 3.67 16.13
C GLU A 29 -2.89 3.00 17.46
N SER A 30 -1.85 2.61 18.21
CA SER A 30 -2.00 1.97 19.52
C SER A 30 -2.53 2.90 20.61
N GLN A 31 -2.43 4.22 20.39
CA GLN A 31 -2.92 5.24 21.32
C GLN A 31 -4.39 5.60 21.07
N ILE A 32 -4.97 5.19 19.94
CA ILE A 32 -6.37 5.45 19.61
C ILE A 32 -7.27 4.55 20.49
N PRO A 33 -8.18 5.12 21.32
CA PRO A 33 -9.12 4.32 22.10
C PRO A 33 -9.98 3.43 21.19
N GLY A 34 -10.03 2.12 21.48
CA GLY A 34 -10.72 1.13 20.62
C GLY A 34 -9.94 0.72 19.36
N GLY A 35 -8.74 1.29 19.16
CA GLY A 35 -7.86 1.04 18.02
C GLY A 35 -8.25 1.82 16.77
N PRO A 36 -7.40 1.80 15.73
CA PRO A 36 -7.63 2.55 14.49
C PRO A 36 -8.77 1.96 13.62
N GLY A 37 -9.30 0.79 13.98
CA GLY A 37 -10.12 -0.02 13.09
C GLY A 37 -9.28 -0.79 12.05
N LEU A 38 -9.83 -1.88 11.53
CA LEU A 38 -9.10 -2.78 10.65
C LEU A 38 -8.78 -2.18 9.28
N LEU A 39 -9.68 -1.35 8.76
CA LEU A 39 -9.55 -0.75 7.43
C LEU A 39 -8.55 0.41 7.40
N PRO A 40 -8.57 1.37 8.35
CA PRO A 40 -7.52 2.38 8.48
C PRO A 40 -6.13 1.77 8.68
N HIS A 41 -6.00 0.75 9.54
CA HIS A 41 -4.72 0.04 9.71
C HIS A 41 -4.24 -0.61 8.41
N PHE A 42 -5.14 -1.26 7.66
CA PHE A 42 -4.80 -1.80 6.35
C PHE A 42 -4.29 -0.72 5.39
N TYR A 43 -4.97 0.44 5.32
CA TYR A 43 -4.51 1.55 4.49
C TYR A 43 -3.13 2.06 4.92
N ALA A 44 -2.87 2.22 6.21
CA ALA A 44 -1.57 2.64 6.72
C ALA A 44 -0.43 1.71 6.26
N VAL A 45 -0.58 0.41 6.50
CA VAL A 45 0.46 -0.58 6.18
C VAL A 45 0.61 -0.76 4.67
N ALA A 46 -0.49 -0.87 3.93
CA ALA A 46 -0.45 -1.09 2.48
C ALA A 46 0.12 0.12 1.74
N THR A 47 -0.31 1.32 2.10
CA THR A 47 0.15 2.56 1.45
C THR A 47 1.63 2.82 1.73
N TYR A 48 2.09 2.55 2.95
CA TYR A 48 3.52 2.60 3.27
C TYR A 48 4.34 1.66 2.37
N GLY A 49 3.89 0.41 2.22
CA GLY A 49 4.54 -0.59 1.38
C GLY A 49 4.59 -0.24 -0.10
N LEU A 50 3.55 0.44 -0.62
CA LEU A 50 3.51 0.92 -2.01
C LEU A 50 4.47 2.09 -2.25
N GLN A 51 4.72 2.94 -1.25
CA GLN A 51 5.68 4.04 -1.37
C GLN A 51 7.13 3.62 -1.10
N HIS A 52 7.35 2.49 -0.41
CA HIS A 52 8.67 2.00 -0.01
C HIS A 52 8.96 0.56 -0.49
N PRO A 53 8.84 0.29 -1.81
CA PRO A 53 9.01 -1.06 -2.34
C PRO A 53 10.42 -1.64 -2.12
N ARG A 54 11.47 -0.80 -2.10
CA ARG A 54 12.86 -1.23 -1.93
C ARG A 54 13.16 -1.52 -0.47
N ALA A 55 12.79 -0.64 0.46
CA ALA A 55 12.96 -0.91 1.89
C ALA A 55 12.19 -2.16 2.35
N MET A 56 10.99 -2.40 1.79
CA MET A 56 10.21 -3.62 2.07
C MET A 56 10.68 -4.85 1.27
N ASN A 57 11.61 -4.66 0.33
CA ASN A 57 12.14 -5.68 -0.56
C ASN A 57 11.05 -6.49 -1.30
N TYR A 58 9.95 -5.83 -1.69
CA TYR A 58 8.82 -6.50 -2.33
C TYR A 58 9.08 -6.92 -3.77
N THR A 59 8.42 -8.01 -4.18
CA THR A 59 8.35 -8.43 -5.59
C THR A 59 7.35 -7.57 -6.37
N ALA A 60 7.45 -7.58 -7.70
CA ALA A 60 6.52 -6.89 -8.58
C ALA A 60 5.07 -7.37 -8.37
N ASP A 61 4.86 -8.68 -8.32
CA ASP A 61 3.54 -9.29 -8.10
C ASP A 61 2.94 -8.87 -6.74
N THR A 62 3.79 -8.74 -5.71
CA THR A 62 3.35 -8.24 -4.40
C THR A 62 2.86 -6.82 -4.51
N LEU A 63 3.57 -5.93 -5.21
CA LEU A 63 3.17 -4.53 -5.36
C LEU A 63 1.89 -4.39 -6.19
N ILE A 64 1.74 -5.16 -7.28
CA ILE A 64 0.51 -5.21 -8.09
C ILE A 64 -0.66 -5.69 -7.23
N GLY A 65 -0.48 -6.79 -6.50
CA GLY A 65 -1.50 -7.33 -5.61
C GLY A 65 -1.88 -6.36 -4.50
N LEU A 66 -0.90 -5.67 -3.92
CA LEU A 66 -1.11 -4.68 -2.86
C LEU A 66 -1.86 -3.44 -3.38
N ARG A 67 -1.47 -2.91 -4.56
CA ARG A 67 -2.18 -1.81 -5.24
C ARG A 67 -3.63 -2.21 -5.53
N GLY A 68 -3.85 -3.40 -6.09
CA GLY A 68 -5.18 -3.93 -6.36
C GLY A 68 -6.03 -4.08 -5.10
N ALA A 69 -5.45 -4.55 -4.00
CA ALA A 69 -6.12 -4.65 -2.71
C ALA A 69 -6.54 -3.29 -2.15
N VAL A 70 -5.68 -2.27 -2.26
CA VAL A 70 -6.02 -0.88 -1.87
C VAL A 70 -7.15 -0.33 -2.72
N ALA A 71 -7.10 -0.53 -4.05
CA ALA A 71 -8.16 -0.09 -4.95
C ALA A 71 -9.51 -0.75 -4.63
N ASP A 72 -9.53 -2.08 -4.46
CA ASP A 72 -10.74 -2.82 -4.11
C ASP A 72 -11.33 -2.38 -2.76
N ALA A 73 -10.47 -2.10 -1.77
CA ALA A 73 -10.90 -1.59 -0.47
C ALA A 73 -11.51 -0.19 -0.59
N LEU A 74 -10.84 0.74 -1.28
CA LEU A 74 -11.31 2.12 -1.50
C LEU A 74 -12.63 2.17 -2.27
N ASP A 75 -12.81 1.27 -3.24
CA ASP A 75 -14.03 1.18 -4.06
C ASP A 75 -15.15 0.39 -3.37
N GLY A 76 -14.92 -0.14 -2.16
CA GLY A 76 -15.89 -0.97 -1.45
C GLY A 76 -16.18 -2.32 -2.13
N ARG A 77 -15.28 -2.78 -3.01
CA ARG A 77 -15.37 -4.06 -3.76
C ARG A 77 -14.89 -5.26 -2.95
N ALA A 78 -14.18 -5.02 -1.83
CA ALA A 78 -13.75 -6.06 -0.92
C ALA A 78 -13.78 -5.59 0.54
N THR A 79 -14.15 -6.51 1.42
CA THR A 79 -14.02 -6.35 2.88
C THR A 79 -12.59 -6.68 3.33
N ILE A 80 -12.18 -6.21 4.51
CA ILE A 80 -10.86 -6.54 5.07
C ILE A 80 -10.65 -8.05 5.21
N ASP A 81 -11.69 -8.80 5.58
CA ASP A 81 -11.56 -10.25 5.71
C ASP A 81 -11.33 -10.94 4.36
N GLU A 82 -11.95 -10.44 3.29
CA GLU A 82 -11.69 -10.92 1.94
C GLU A 82 -10.26 -10.59 1.49
N LEU A 83 -9.79 -9.38 1.77
CA LEU A 83 -8.43 -8.96 1.44
C LEU A 83 -7.39 -9.80 2.20
N ARG A 84 -7.60 -10.05 3.50
CA ARG A 84 -6.76 -10.93 4.32
C ARG A 84 -6.75 -12.37 3.77
N ARG A 85 -7.90 -12.89 3.34
CA ARG A 85 -7.99 -14.21 2.69
C ARG A 85 -7.22 -14.23 1.36
N ARG A 86 -7.33 -13.18 0.54
CA ARG A 86 -6.60 -13.06 -0.73
C ARG A 86 -5.09 -12.97 -0.49
N ALA A 87 -4.65 -12.17 0.47
CA ALA A 87 -3.23 -12.03 0.83
C ALA A 87 -2.62 -13.37 1.27
N ARG A 88 -3.32 -14.15 2.11
CA ARG A 88 -2.86 -15.50 2.51
C ARG A 88 -2.72 -16.44 1.31
N ARG A 89 -3.76 -16.54 0.47
CA ARG A 89 -3.71 -17.38 -0.75
C ARG A 89 -2.62 -16.92 -1.72
N GLY A 90 -2.44 -15.61 -1.88
CA GLY A 90 -1.41 -15.04 -2.73
C GLY A 90 -0.01 -15.38 -2.22
N ALA A 91 0.23 -15.28 -0.91
CA ALA A 91 1.50 -15.67 -0.30
C ALA A 91 1.79 -17.18 -0.46
N GLU A 92 0.77 -18.02 -0.32
CA GLU A 92 0.88 -19.47 -0.56
C GLU A 92 1.18 -19.78 -2.04
N ALA A 93 0.51 -19.10 -2.98
CA ALA A 93 0.62 -19.36 -4.42
C ALA A 93 1.88 -18.78 -5.07
N ALA A 94 2.28 -17.55 -4.70
CA ALA A 94 3.46 -16.90 -5.25
C ALA A 94 4.77 -17.51 -4.72
N GLY A 95 4.69 -18.31 -3.65
CA GLY A 95 5.82 -18.88 -2.95
C GLY A 95 6.69 -17.88 -2.19
N ARG A 96 6.60 -16.57 -2.47
CA ARG A 96 7.31 -15.49 -1.76
C ARG A 96 6.73 -14.08 -2.01
N VAL A 97 6.89 -13.24 -1.00
CA VAL A 97 6.51 -11.81 -1.00
C VAL A 97 7.72 -10.90 -1.23
N THR A 98 8.93 -11.37 -0.86
CA THR A 98 10.18 -10.61 -0.95
C THR A 98 11.13 -11.14 -2.01
N ARG A 99 11.96 -10.26 -2.57
CA ARG A 99 12.99 -10.59 -3.55
C ARG A 99 14.18 -11.29 -2.89
N ARG A 100 14.86 -12.15 -3.66
CA ARG A 100 16.16 -12.75 -3.32
C ARG A 100 17.31 -11.91 -3.86
N LYS A 101 18.49 -12.13 -3.31
CA LYS A 101 19.74 -11.62 -3.88
C LYS A 101 19.88 -12.13 -5.32
N GLY A 102 19.97 -11.21 -6.28
CA GLY A 102 20.04 -11.51 -7.71
C GLY A 102 18.72 -11.41 -8.47
N ASP A 103 17.57 -11.28 -7.78
CA ASP A 103 16.30 -10.97 -8.45
C ASP A 103 16.36 -9.55 -9.04
N ALA A 104 15.75 -9.35 -10.21
CA ALA A 104 15.69 -8.05 -10.86
C ALA A 104 15.07 -6.97 -9.95
N GLU A 105 15.52 -5.74 -10.13
CA GLU A 105 14.88 -4.61 -9.48
C GLU A 105 13.48 -4.39 -10.06
N VAL A 106 12.50 -4.18 -9.19
CA VAL A 106 11.15 -3.88 -9.63
C VAL A 106 11.13 -2.44 -10.15
N ARG A 107 10.62 -2.25 -11.36
CA ARG A 107 10.31 -0.92 -11.85
C ARG A 107 8.99 -0.47 -11.21
N TRP A 108 9.11 0.35 -10.18
CA TRP A 108 7.98 0.92 -9.46
C TRP A 108 8.22 2.41 -9.21
N ARG A 109 7.15 3.19 -9.02
CA ARG A 109 7.29 4.62 -8.71
C ARG A 109 8.03 4.80 -7.39
N VAL A 110 9.01 5.71 -7.39
CA VAL A 110 9.66 6.23 -6.20
C VAL A 110 9.79 7.74 -6.33
N GLY A 111 9.64 8.45 -5.22
CA GLY A 111 9.67 9.90 -5.15
C GLY A 111 8.42 10.59 -5.69
N GLY A 112 8.34 11.91 -5.45
CA GLY A 112 7.28 12.77 -6.00
C GLY A 112 5.87 12.37 -5.59
N TRP A 113 5.69 11.82 -4.38
CA TRP A 113 4.37 11.49 -3.87
C TRP A 113 3.69 12.75 -3.31
N PRO A 114 2.42 13.03 -3.66
CA PRO A 114 1.71 14.20 -3.16
C PRO A 114 1.46 14.17 -1.65
N MET A 115 1.41 12.97 -1.07
CA MET A 115 1.23 12.72 0.35
C MET A 115 2.11 11.57 0.81
N THR A 116 2.69 11.68 2.00
CA THR A 116 3.61 10.70 2.59
C THR A 116 3.20 10.33 4.01
N VAL A 117 3.89 9.35 4.60
CA VAL A 117 3.69 8.98 6.01
C VAL A 117 3.88 10.17 6.97
N ALA A 118 4.78 11.12 6.65
CA ALA A 118 4.98 12.29 7.48
C ALA A 118 3.74 13.20 7.52
N ASP A 119 2.95 13.25 6.44
CA ASP A 119 1.72 14.05 6.40
C ASP A 119 0.63 13.45 7.29
N VAL A 120 0.57 12.12 7.39
CA VAL A 120 -0.40 11.42 8.25
C VAL A 120 -0.10 11.65 9.74
N LEU A 121 1.18 11.84 10.09
CA LEU A 121 1.65 12.04 11.47
C LEU A 121 1.44 13.46 12.03
N LYS A 122 1.03 14.45 11.22
CA LYS A 122 0.96 15.87 11.61
C LYS A 122 -0.14 16.24 12.61
N SER A 123 -0.92 15.29 13.15
CA SER A 123 -2.12 15.60 13.94
C SER A 123 -2.35 14.65 15.09
N GLU A 124 -3.08 15.15 16.09
CA GLU A 124 -3.46 14.44 17.31
C GLU A 124 -4.23 13.12 17.04
N PRO A 125 -4.14 12.13 17.96
CA PRO A 125 -4.83 10.85 17.85
C PRO A 125 -6.32 10.96 18.19
N CYS A 126 -7.15 11.26 17.20
CA CYS A 126 -8.58 10.88 17.18
C CYS A 126 -8.80 9.81 16.11
N ALA A 127 -9.64 8.82 16.39
CA ALA A 127 -9.90 7.67 15.50
C ALA A 127 -10.41 8.11 14.13
N ASP A 128 -11.43 8.97 14.09
CA ASP A 128 -12.05 9.43 12.84
C ASP A 128 -11.08 10.26 12.02
N ALA A 129 -10.41 11.22 12.65
CA ALA A 129 -9.41 12.05 11.99
C ALA A 129 -8.23 11.21 11.48
N TYR A 130 -7.82 10.18 12.21
CA TYR A 130 -6.81 9.23 11.75
C TYR A 130 -7.29 8.45 10.51
N ALA A 131 -8.50 7.88 10.58
CA ALA A 131 -9.10 7.10 9.51
C ALA A 131 -9.25 7.92 8.22
N GLU A 132 -9.68 9.17 8.32
CA GLU A 132 -9.76 10.11 7.20
C GLU A 132 -8.38 10.37 6.58
N ARG A 133 -7.36 10.64 7.41
CA ARG A 133 -5.99 10.91 6.93
C ARG A 133 -5.38 9.72 6.20
N VAL A 134 -5.45 8.51 6.76
CA VAL A 134 -4.91 7.32 6.08
C VAL A 134 -5.71 6.94 4.83
N THR A 135 -7.01 7.22 4.81
CA THR A 135 -7.84 7.04 3.62
C THR A 135 -7.44 8.03 2.52
N ALA A 136 -7.22 9.30 2.86
CA ALA A 136 -6.73 10.31 1.95
C ALA A 136 -5.34 9.95 1.38
N TRP A 137 -4.45 9.45 2.23
CA TRP A 137 -3.13 8.98 1.81
C TRP A 137 -3.22 7.80 0.84
N ALA A 138 -4.06 6.80 1.13
CA ALA A 138 -4.29 5.67 0.25
C ALA A 138 -4.87 6.09 -1.13
N ARG A 139 -5.81 7.05 -1.15
CA ARG A 139 -6.34 7.62 -2.40
C ARG A 139 -5.27 8.33 -3.21
N SER A 140 -4.50 9.22 -2.57
CA SER A 140 -3.42 9.96 -3.22
C SER A 140 -2.39 9.02 -3.87
N VAL A 141 -1.99 7.96 -3.17
CA VAL A 141 -1.06 6.95 -3.72
C VAL A 141 -1.67 6.18 -4.88
N ARG A 142 -2.93 5.75 -4.78
CA ARG A 142 -3.62 5.07 -5.88
C ARG A 142 -3.71 5.96 -7.12
N GLU A 143 -4.19 7.19 -6.97
CA GLU A 143 -4.37 8.15 -8.07
C GLU A 143 -3.03 8.39 -8.78
N THR A 144 -1.97 8.63 -8.02
CA THR A 144 -0.62 8.81 -8.58
C THR A 144 -0.15 7.58 -9.38
N LEU A 145 -0.41 6.37 -8.88
CA LEU A 145 -0.04 5.12 -9.57
C LEU A 145 -0.91 4.85 -10.80
N ASP A 146 -2.17 5.27 -10.78
CA ASP A 146 -3.10 5.15 -11.90
C ASP A 146 -2.70 6.13 -13.03
N GLU A 147 -2.27 7.35 -12.71
CA GLU A 147 -1.79 8.36 -13.65
C GLU A 147 -0.50 7.95 -14.37
N ASP A 148 0.45 7.33 -13.67
CA ASP A 148 1.69 6.88 -14.28
C ASP A 148 1.52 5.68 -15.21
N GLY A 149 0.34 5.03 -15.21
CA GLY A 149 0.10 3.78 -15.94
C GLY A 149 1.05 2.65 -15.53
N ILE A 150 1.54 2.65 -14.29
CA ILE A 150 2.55 1.68 -13.84
C ILE A 150 1.89 0.32 -13.58
N ASP A 151 2.10 -0.59 -14.52
CA ASP A 151 2.13 -2.02 -14.27
C ASP A 151 3.55 -2.36 -13.80
N ALA A 152 3.71 -3.02 -12.64
CA ALA A 152 5.02 -3.42 -12.11
C ALA A 152 5.68 -4.46 -13.04
N SER A 153 6.22 -4.04 -14.16
CA SER A 153 6.96 -4.92 -15.04
C SER A 153 8.38 -5.08 -14.48
N PRO A 154 8.94 -6.30 -14.46
CA PRO A 154 10.35 -6.48 -14.14
C PRO A 154 11.21 -5.62 -15.07
N ARG A 155 12.25 -4.97 -14.55
CA ARG A 155 13.25 -4.33 -15.42
C ARG A 155 13.89 -5.45 -16.24
N ALA A 156 13.56 -5.55 -17.52
CA ALA A 156 14.33 -6.37 -18.44
C ALA A 156 15.79 -5.91 -18.29
N ALA A 157 16.69 -6.86 -18.04
CA ALA A 157 18.12 -6.62 -18.13
C ALA A 157 18.41 -6.17 -19.57
N ALA A 158 18.40 -4.86 -19.80
CA ALA A 158 18.80 -4.29 -21.08
C ALA A 158 20.32 -4.42 -21.16
N ASP A 159 20.78 -5.54 -21.71
CA ASP A 159 21.48 -5.50 -23.00
C ASP A 159 21.45 -6.87 -23.69
N SER A 160 21.15 -6.82 -25.00
CA SER A 160 21.29 -7.88 -26.00
C SER A 160 20.29 -9.04 -25.98
N ALA A 161 19.20 -8.91 -26.75
CA ALA A 161 18.93 -9.78 -27.90
C ALA A 161 17.55 -9.50 -28.53
N ARG A 162 17.57 -9.46 -29.86
CA ARG A 162 16.44 -9.37 -30.78
C ARG A 162 15.44 -10.54 -30.65
N ALA A 163 14.23 -10.22 -31.12
CA ALA A 163 13.30 -11.06 -31.88
C ALA A 163 12.30 -11.96 -31.13
N GLY A 164 11.02 -11.53 -31.24
CA GLY A 164 10.01 -12.34 -31.92
C GLY A 164 9.05 -13.15 -31.05
N GLY A 165 7.75 -12.93 -31.24
CA GLY A 165 6.75 -13.98 -31.00
C GLY A 165 5.44 -13.51 -30.36
N ARG A 166 4.34 -13.63 -31.10
CA ARG A 166 2.95 -13.29 -30.79
C ARG A 166 2.20 -14.46 -30.13
N GLY A 167 1.09 -14.16 -29.44
CA GLY A 167 -0.06 -15.07 -29.17
C GLY A 167 -0.72 -14.76 -27.82
N SER A 168 -1.83 -14.01 -27.71
CA SER A 168 -3.27 -14.30 -27.96
C SER A 168 -3.96 -15.37 -27.08
N GLY A 169 -5.02 -14.92 -26.38
CA GLY A 169 -6.16 -15.71 -25.84
C GLY A 169 -6.02 -16.15 -24.37
N ALA A 170 -7.03 -16.12 -23.49
CA ALA A 170 -8.46 -15.87 -23.62
C ALA A 170 -9.09 -15.55 -22.24
N THR A 171 -10.29 -14.97 -22.29
CA THR A 171 -11.17 -14.52 -21.21
C THR A 171 -11.84 -15.64 -20.41
N GLY A 172 -12.08 -15.42 -19.12
CA GLY A 172 -12.95 -16.25 -18.28
C GLY A 172 -13.60 -15.45 -17.14
N SER A 173 -14.92 -15.31 -17.20
CA SER A 173 -15.81 -14.61 -16.27
C SER A 173 -16.47 -15.57 -15.28
N VAL A 174 -16.57 -15.24 -14.00
CA VAL A 174 -17.56 -15.84 -13.07
C VAL A 174 -18.07 -14.82 -12.05
N ARG A 175 -19.39 -14.88 -11.84
CA ARG A 175 -20.27 -14.04 -11.04
C ARG A 175 -20.08 -14.22 -9.53
N GLY A 176 -20.50 -13.18 -8.80
CA GLY A 176 -20.38 -13.04 -7.35
C GLY A 176 -21.46 -13.74 -6.53
N THR A 177 -21.29 -13.62 -5.21
CA THR A 177 -22.36 -13.77 -4.21
C THR A 177 -22.11 -12.78 -3.06
N ARG A 178 -23.23 -12.33 -2.50
CA ARG A 178 -23.43 -11.24 -1.56
C ARG A 178 -23.44 -11.81 -0.14
N ALA A 179 -22.77 -11.19 0.83
CA ALA A 179 -22.99 -11.49 2.24
C ALA A 179 -22.84 -10.23 3.12
N ASP A 180 -23.88 -10.06 3.93
CA ASP A 180 -24.18 -9.16 5.03
C ASP A 180 -23.09 -8.27 5.65
N ARG A 181 -23.45 -6.98 5.77
CA ARG A 181 -22.80 -5.97 6.61
C ARG A 181 -23.44 -6.01 8.00
N ARG A 182 -22.67 -6.34 9.03
CA ARG A 182 -22.99 -5.96 10.42
C ARG A 182 -22.17 -4.73 10.78
N ALA A 183 -22.87 -3.60 10.91
CA ALA A 183 -22.34 -2.36 11.45
C ALA A 183 -22.05 -2.52 12.94
N TRP A 184 -20.91 -2.00 13.39
CA TRP A 184 -20.57 -1.79 14.80
C TRP A 184 -20.45 -0.27 15.03
N PRO A 185 -20.85 0.22 16.22
CA PRO A 185 -21.03 1.66 16.45
C PRO A 185 -19.68 2.38 16.58
N LEU A 186 -19.59 3.54 15.93
CA LEU A 186 -18.52 4.52 16.11
C LEU A 186 -18.73 5.19 17.48
N GLY A 187 -17.69 5.19 18.32
CA GLY A 187 -17.68 6.00 19.54
C GLY A 187 -17.25 7.42 19.19
N ASP A 188 -18.06 8.40 19.59
CA ASP A 188 -17.85 9.82 19.33
C ASP A 188 -16.47 10.31 19.81
N CYS A 189 -15.70 10.95 18.93
CA CYS A 189 -14.58 11.81 19.32
C CYS A 189 -15.13 13.10 19.95
N PRO A 190 -14.68 13.52 21.16
CA PRO A 190 -15.02 14.84 21.68
C PRO A 190 -14.37 15.93 20.83
N GLY A 191 -15.18 16.89 20.39
CA GLY A 191 -14.78 17.93 19.45
C GLY A 191 -13.93 19.05 20.06
N ALA A 192 -13.00 19.51 19.21
CA ALA A 192 -12.31 20.80 19.15
C ALA A 192 -11.48 21.26 20.36
#